data_AF-A0A973EIN8-F1
#
_entry.id   AF-A0A973EIN8-F1
#
_cell.length_a   1.000
_cell.length_b   1.000
_cell.length_c   1.000
_cell.angle_alpha   90.00
_cell.angle_beta   90.00
_cell.angle_gamma   90.00
#
_symmetry.space_group_name_H-M   'P 1'
#
loop_
_entity.id
_entity.type
_entity.pdbx_description
1 polymer ?
#
loop_
_entity_poly.entity_id
_entity_poly.type
_entity_poly.pdbx_seq_one_letter_code
_entity_poly.pdbx_strand_id
1 'polypeptide(L)'
;MKKVNFFLFIIVMLFLSCKKETSDNVNQDKIWAEYQLIYDNNTKITYARAIFKFSSITGTVLELKDPAKVMFNNDLLTYNPTFGYYEKQYPSFVTTGTFKYTDLDNHTFQNTLTITDTVGFPLGLDTIYKSVPFELVWTGSPLKANETITVWLNSNVEGDSRLFSTNMLNSTSIIFPVNQMSQLGVGPYGVLAMERLYSPPISQATSAGGLITIKYKPKTLTGIQILN
;
A
#
# COMPACT_ATOMS: atom_id res chain seq x y z
N MET A 1 -32.17 -54.22 -31.49
CA MET A 1 -30.70 -54.07 -31.39
C MET A 1 -30.38 -52.76 -30.66
N LYS A 2 -29.53 -52.86 -29.62
CA LYS A 2 -28.78 -51.83 -28.88
C LYS A 2 -29.52 -50.62 -28.26
N LYS A 3 -29.63 -50.71 -26.92
CA LYS A 3 -29.83 -49.60 -25.98
C LYS A 3 -28.62 -48.66 -26.03
N VAL A 4 -28.84 -47.34 -26.01
CA VAL A 4 -27.81 -46.36 -25.65
C VAL A 4 -28.45 -45.32 -24.73
N ASN A 5 -28.18 -45.47 -23.44
CA ASN A 5 -28.35 -44.42 -22.44
C ASN A 5 -27.34 -43.31 -22.76
N PHE A 6 -27.79 -42.05 -22.90
CA PHE A 6 -26.87 -40.91 -22.83
C PHE A 6 -27.18 -40.09 -21.59
N PHE A 7 -26.18 -40.10 -20.72
CA PHE A 7 -26.13 -39.61 -19.36
C PHE A 7 -26.15 -38.08 -19.38
N LEU A 8 -27.18 -37.45 -18.81
CA LEU A 8 -27.20 -36.01 -18.57
C LEU A 8 -26.21 -35.73 -17.42
N PHE A 9 -25.01 -35.28 -17.78
CA PHE A 9 -23.96 -34.92 -16.84
C PHE A 9 -24.38 -33.67 -16.07
N ILE A 10 -24.82 -33.86 -14.83
CA ILE A 10 -25.02 -32.82 -13.84
C ILE A 10 -23.66 -32.14 -13.60
N ILE A 11 -23.44 -30.98 -14.21
CA ILE A 11 -22.43 -30.01 -13.78
C ILE A 11 -23.07 -29.23 -12.62
N VAL A 12 -23.00 -29.82 -11.43
CA VAL A 12 -23.23 -29.15 -10.14
C VAL A 12 -22.06 -29.56 -9.26
N MET A 13 -21.48 -28.58 -8.56
CA MET A 13 -20.18 -28.59 -7.88
C MET A 13 -19.02 -28.30 -8.85
N LEU A 14 -18.37 -27.15 -8.79
CA LEU A 14 -17.70 -26.61 -7.62
C LEU A 14 -17.82 -25.07 -7.57
N PHE A 15 -18.81 -24.54 -6.86
CA PHE A 15 -18.59 -23.26 -6.19
C PHE A 15 -17.66 -23.57 -5.01
N LEU A 16 -16.35 -23.54 -5.27
CA LEU A 16 -15.38 -23.36 -4.19
C LEU A 16 -15.73 -22.01 -3.56
N SER A 17 -16.60 -22.06 -2.56
CA SER A 17 -16.73 -21.03 -1.56
C SER A 17 -15.30 -20.66 -1.18
N CYS A 18 -14.92 -19.42 -1.44
CA CYS A 18 -13.70 -18.84 -0.88
C CYS A 18 -13.92 -18.86 0.64
N LYS A 19 -13.56 -19.98 1.27
CA LYS A 19 -13.79 -20.18 2.68
C LYS A 19 -12.91 -19.15 3.37
N LYS A 20 -13.57 -18.17 3.96
CA LYS A 20 -12.94 -17.14 4.76
C LYS A 20 -12.22 -17.84 5.90
N GLU A 21 -10.90 -17.68 5.98
CA GLU A 21 -10.14 -18.19 7.11
C GLU A 21 -10.21 -17.20 8.25
N THR A 22 -10.50 -17.74 9.43
CA THR A 22 -10.72 -16.96 10.65
C THR A 22 -9.63 -17.28 11.68
N SER A 23 -9.34 -16.32 12.55
CA SER A 23 -8.22 -16.44 13.49
C SER A 23 -8.37 -17.58 14.50
N ASP A 24 -9.59 -18.07 14.76
CA ASP A 24 -9.88 -19.20 15.65
C ASP A 24 -9.46 -20.57 15.08
N ASN A 25 -9.17 -20.65 13.78
CA ASN A 25 -8.73 -21.89 13.13
C ASN A 25 -7.21 -22.05 13.10
N VAL A 26 -6.44 -21.10 13.65
CA VAL A 26 -4.98 -21.09 13.57
C VAL A 26 -4.33 -20.93 14.95
N ASN A 27 -3.06 -21.32 15.04
CA ASN A 27 -2.24 -21.02 16.22
C ASN A 27 -2.02 -19.49 16.31
N GLN A 28 -2.39 -18.87 17.43
CA GLN A 28 -2.32 -17.41 17.61
C GLN A 28 -0.88 -16.89 17.50
N ASP A 29 0.12 -17.62 18.00
CA ASP A 29 1.54 -17.26 17.88
C ASP A 29 2.07 -17.35 16.43
N LYS A 30 1.29 -17.93 15.51
CA LYS A 30 1.59 -17.96 14.08
C LYS A 30 0.84 -16.90 13.29
N ILE A 31 0.20 -15.92 13.93
CA ILE A 31 -0.44 -14.82 13.21
C ILE A 31 0.59 -13.73 12.91
N TRP A 32 0.89 -13.56 11.63
CA TRP A 32 1.70 -12.46 11.12
C TRP A 32 0.84 -11.21 10.97
N ALA A 33 1.34 -10.05 11.40
CA ALA A 33 0.59 -8.79 11.37
C ALA A 33 1.27 -7.71 10.52
N GLU A 34 0.50 -7.00 9.72
CA GLU A 34 0.92 -5.77 9.03
C GLU A 34 0.10 -4.59 9.51
N TYR A 35 0.78 -3.49 9.81
CA TYR A 35 0.17 -2.22 10.18
C TYR A 35 0.55 -1.15 9.17
N GLN A 36 -0.44 -0.40 8.70
CA GLN A 36 -0.22 0.69 7.75
C GLN A 36 -0.80 2.00 8.25
N LEU A 37 -0.01 3.08 8.16
CA LEU A 37 -0.47 4.45 8.36
C LEU A 37 -0.20 5.25 7.09
N ILE A 38 -1.25 5.60 6.36
CA ILE A 38 -1.15 6.17 5.02
C ILE A 38 -1.88 7.50 5.00
N TYR A 39 -1.19 8.60 4.72
CA TYR A 39 -1.83 9.88 4.40
C TYR A 39 -1.87 10.12 2.90
N ASP A 40 -3.06 10.40 2.37
CA ASP A 40 -3.27 10.80 0.98
C ASP A 40 -3.68 12.27 0.90
N ASN A 41 -2.76 13.12 0.44
CA ASN A 41 -2.97 14.56 0.34
C ASN A 41 -3.87 14.96 -0.85
N ASN A 42 -4.25 14.01 -1.73
CA ASN A 42 -5.29 14.24 -2.75
C ASN A 42 -6.67 14.28 -2.13
N THR A 43 -6.98 13.33 -1.24
CA THR A 43 -8.28 13.18 -0.58
C THR A 43 -8.32 13.80 0.81
N LYS A 44 -7.16 14.17 1.37
CA LYS A 44 -6.97 14.67 2.75
C LYS A 44 -7.38 13.65 3.81
N ILE A 45 -7.26 12.36 3.50
CA ILE A 45 -7.61 11.26 4.39
C ILE A 45 -6.35 10.55 4.88
N THR A 46 -6.31 10.25 6.19
CA THR A 46 -5.40 9.23 6.74
C THR A 46 -6.12 7.90 6.87
N TYR A 47 -5.49 6.82 6.40
CA TYR A 47 -5.96 5.46 6.53
C TYR A 47 -5.09 4.74 7.57
N ALA A 48 -5.72 4.24 8.64
CA ALA A 48 -5.12 3.29 9.56
C ALA A 48 -5.59 1.89 9.15
N ARG A 49 -4.68 1.04 8.67
CA ARG A 49 -4.99 -0.32 8.22
C ARG A 49 -4.23 -1.37 9.00
N ALA A 50 -4.87 -2.52 9.19
CA ALA A 50 -4.20 -3.72 9.69
C ALA A 50 -4.58 -4.95 8.85
N ILE A 51 -3.61 -5.82 8.60
CA ILE A 51 -3.81 -7.09 7.89
C ILE A 51 -3.23 -8.19 8.76
N PHE A 52 -3.96 -9.30 8.89
CA PHE A 52 -3.52 -10.48 9.62
C PHE A 52 -3.41 -11.64 8.65
N LYS A 53 -2.31 -12.39 8.73
CA LYS A 53 -2.05 -13.54 7.86
C LYS A 53 -1.56 -14.72 8.67
N PHE A 54 -1.85 -15.92 8.20
CA PHE A 54 -1.30 -17.12 8.79
C PHE A 54 0.17 -17.32 8.40
N SER A 55 1.03 -17.46 9.40
CA SER A 55 2.44 -17.87 9.35
C SER A 55 3.45 -16.89 8.75
N SER A 56 3.11 -16.12 7.70
CA SER A 56 4.07 -15.23 7.03
C SER A 56 3.43 -14.11 6.20
N ILE A 57 4.27 -13.24 5.63
CA ILE A 57 3.87 -12.16 4.71
C ILE A 57 3.11 -12.65 3.46
N THR A 58 3.38 -13.88 2.99
CA THR A 58 2.67 -14.52 1.86
C THR A 58 1.56 -15.46 2.33
N GLY A 59 1.23 -15.45 3.62
CA GLY A 59 0.22 -16.30 4.23
C GLY A 59 -1.21 -15.97 3.83
N THR A 60 -2.13 -16.87 4.18
CA THR A 60 -3.57 -16.68 4.00
C THR A 60 -4.07 -15.54 4.89
N VAL A 61 -4.84 -14.61 4.31
CA VAL A 61 -5.47 -13.51 5.05
C VAL A 61 -6.50 -14.05 6.04
N LEU A 62 -6.48 -13.52 7.26
CA LEU A 62 -7.36 -13.92 8.35
C LEU A 62 -8.32 -12.79 8.72
N GLU A 63 -9.58 -13.13 8.95
CA GLU A 63 -10.48 -12.32 9.76
C GLU A 63 -10.33 -12.72 11.23
N LEU A 64 -10.06 -11.74 12.10
CA LEU A 64 -10.11 -11.87 13.54
C LEU A 64 -11.53 -12.24 14.00
N LYS A 65 -11.61 -13.35 14.73
CA LYS A 65 -12.82 -13.79 15.43
C LYS A 65 -12.90 -13.17 16.82
N ASP A 66 -14.09 -12.78 17.25
CA ASP A 66 -14.31 -12.30 18.63
C ASP A 66 -13.79 -13.32 19.68
N PRO A 67 -13.09 -12.90 20.75
CA PRO A 67 -12.84 -11.51 21.18
C PRO A 67 -11.60 -10.84 20.58
N ALA A 68 -10.89 -11.49 19.64
CA ALA A 68 -9.72 -10.87 19.00
C ALA A 68 -10.12 -9.61 18.23
N LYS A 69 -9.29 -8.57 18.33
CA LYS A 69 -9.60 -7.24 17.78
C LYS A 69 -8.35 -6.42 17.52
N VAL A 70 -8.49 -5.43 16.65
CA VAL A 70 -7.46 -4.43 16.39
C VAL A 70 -8.02 -3.03 16.50
N MET A 71 -7.27 -2.16 17.18
CA MET A 71 -7.63 -0.78 17.42
C MET A 71 -6.52 0.16 16.97
N PHE A 72 -6.86 1.39 16.60
CA PHE A 72 -5.91 2.49 16.38
C PHE A 72 -6.35 3.69 17.22
N ASN A 73 -5.48 4.19 18.10
CA ASN A 73 -5.81 5.29 19.03
C ASN A 73 -7.15 5.09 19.79
N ASN A 74 -7.41 3.86 20.25
CA ASN A 74 -8.65 3.42 20.91
C ASN A 74 -9.90 3.34 20.02
N ASP A 75 -9.77 3.54 18.72
CA ASP A 75 -10.84 3.26 17.78
C ASP A 75 -10.75 1.83 17.26
N LEU A 76 -11.86 1.08 17.29
CA LEU A 76 -11.94 -0.23 16.67
C LEU A 76 -11.87 -0.09 15.13
N LEU A 77 -11.04 -0.91 14.47
CA LEU A 77 -11.02 -0.98 13.02
C LEU A 77 -12.03 -2.02 12.53
N THR A 78 -12.63 -1.77 11.37
CA THR A 78 -13.63 -2.66 10.78
C THR A 78 -13.02 -3.48 9.67
N TYR A 79 -13.32 -4.78 9.65
CA TYR A 79 -12.88 -5.68 8.58
C TYR A 79 -13.64 -5.39 7.28
N ASN A 80 -12.90 -5.22 6.18
CA ASN A 80 -13.43 -5.13 4.84
C ASN A 80 -13.21 -6.48 4.11
N PRO A 81 -14.25 -7.29 3.86
CA PRO A 81 -14.11 -8.60 3.25
C PRO A 81 -13.71 -8.55 1.78
N THR A 82 -13.97 -7.44 1.08
CA THR A 82 -13.60 -7.28 -0.34
C THR A 82 -12.09 -7.14 -0.50
N PHE A 83 -11.43 -6.45 0.44
CA PHE A 83 -10.00 -6.17 0.36
C PHE A 83 -9.14 -6.97 1.35
N GLY A 84 -9.75 -7.66 2.32
CA GLY A 84 -9.02 -8.51 3.26
C GLY A 84 -8.20 -7.74 4.29
N TYR A 85 -8.67 -6.58 4.73
CA TYR A 85 -7.99 -5.78 5.74
C TYR A 85 -8.97 -5.12 6.72
N TYR A 86 -8.46 -4.73 7.88
CA TYR A 86 -9.11 -3.87 8.85
C TYR A 86 -8.76 -2.41 8.54
N GLU A 87 -9.73 -1.50 8.59
CA GLU A 87 -9.47 -0.07 8.33
C GLU A 87 -10.32 0.84 9.22
N LYS A 88 -9.74 2.01 9.54
CA LYS A 88 -10.48 3.23 9.85
C LYS A 88 -9.87 4.41 9.10
N GLN A 89 -10.74 5.31 8.64
CA GLN A 89 -10.35 6.53 7.94
C GLN A 89 -10.51 7.75 8.84
N TYR A 90 -9.58 8.70 8.73
CA TYR A 90 -9.57 9.95 9.45
C TYR A 90 -9.52 11.11 8.44
N PRO A 91 -10.49 12.05 8.45
CA PRO A 91 -10.54 13.17 7.51
C PRO A 91 -9.57 14.31 7.92
N SER A 92 -8.35 13.94 8.25
CA SER A 92 -7.29 14.84 8.70
C SER A 92 -5.93 14.19 8.48
N PHE A 93 -4.86 14.97 8.62
CA PHE A 93 -3.50 14.44 8.61
C PHE A 93 -3.13 13.95 10.02
N VAL A 94 -3.29 12.65 10.25
CA VAL A 94 -2.88 12.00 11.50
C VAL A 94 -1.42 11.58 11.36
N THR A 95 -0.53 12.33 12.01
CA THR A 95 0.92 12.12 11.91
C THR A 95 1.43 10.96 12.76
N THR A 96 0.71 10.58 13.81
CA THR A 96 1.10 9.48 14.70
C THR A 96 -0.09 8.75 15.28
N GLY A 97 0.09 7.48 15.59
CA GLY A 97 -0.87 6.72 16.39
C GLY A 97 -0.41 5.29 16.66
N THR A 98 -1.14 4.63 17.55
CA THR A 98 -0.77 3.30 18.05
C THR A 98 -1.81 2.27 17.65
N PHE A 99 -1.35 1.24 16.94
CA PHE A 99 -2.10 0.01 16.73
C PHE A 99 -2.02 -0.85 17.98
N LYS A 100 -3.16 -1.39 18.40
CA LYS A 100 -3.29 -2.35 19.49
C LYS A 100 -4.05 -3.57 18.95
N TYR A 101 -3.35 -4.68 18.78
CA TYR A 101 -3.94 -5.98 18.44
C TYR A 101 -4.05 -6.82 19.71
N THR A 102 -5.22 -7.39 19.96
CA THR A 102 -5.45 -8.40 21.01
C THR A 102 -5.91 -9.69 20.34
N ASP A 103 -5.23 -10.81 20.63
CA ASP A 103 -5.53 -12.13 20.08
C ASP A 103 -6.59 -12.90 20.89
N LEU A 104 -6.88 -14.15 20.51
CA LEU A 104 -7.85 -15.00 21.22
C LEU A 104 -7.34 -15.51 22.58
N ASP A 105 -6.03 -15.49 22.79
CA ASP A 105 -5.37 -15.89 24.05
C ASP A 105 -5.20 -14.68 25.00
N ASN A 106 -5.78 -13.53 24.65
CA ASN A 106 -5.68 -12.24 25.33
C ASN A 106 -4.27 -11.61 25.38
N HIS A 107 -3.32 -12.08 24.58
CA HIS A 107 -2.07 -11.35 24.37
C HIS A 107 -2.35 -10.06 23.62
N THR A 108 -1.57 -9.02 23.92
CA THR A 108 -1.72 -7.71 23.29
C THR A 108 -0.39 -7.23 22.74
N PHE A 109 -0.42 -6.80 21.48
CA PHE A 109 0.73 -6.27 20.74
C PHE A 109 0.45 -4.81 20.38
N GLN A 110 1.40 -3.93 20.70
CA GLN A 110 1.31 -2.50 20.45
C GLN A 110 2.43 -2.02 19.53
N ASN A 111 2.05 -1.30 18.48
CA ASN A 111 2.98 -0.72 17.51
C ASN A 111 2.58 0.71 17.20
N THR A 112 3.47 1.66 17.52
CA THR A 112 3.29 3.08 17.22
C THR A 112 3.90 3.41 15.87
N LEU A 113 3.11 4.01 15.00
CA LEU A 113 3.52 4.45 13.66
C LEU A 113 3.54 5.98 13.64
N THR A 114 4.55 6.55 12.99
CA THR A 114 4.68 8.01 12.86
C THR A 114 5.16 8.40 11.46
N ILE A 115 4.43 9.29 10.80
CA ILE A 115 4.84 9.96 9.57
C ILE A 115 5.79 11.10 9.97
N THR A 116 7.10 10.83 9.93
CA THR A 116 8.13 11.79 10.33
C THR A 116 8.50 12.77 9.23
N ASP A 117 8.45 12.32 7.98
CA ASP A 117 8.90 13.08 6.83
C ASP A 117 7.84 13.03 5.72
N THR A 118 7.68 14.16 5.03
CA THR A 118 6.82 14.30 3.86
C THR A 118 7.65 14.38 2.58
N VAL A 119 6.98 14.40 1.43
CA VAL A 119 7.61 14.64 0.14
C VAL A 119 6.66 15.47 -0.73
N GLY A 120 7.18 16.26 -1.65
CA GLY A 120 6.38 17.04 -2.61
C GLY A 120 7.12 17.31 -3.92
N PHE A 121 6.38 17.78 -4.91
CA PHE A 121 6.95 18.22 -6.18
C PHE A 121 7.64 19.59 -6.02
N PRO A 122 8.66 19.90 -6.84
CA PRO A 122 9.25 21.23 -6.89
C PRO A 122 8.23 22.26 -7.42
N LEU A 123 8.31 23.49 -6.91
CA LEU A 123 7.43 24.58 -7.35
C LEU A 123 7.68 24.91 -8.82
N GLY A 124 6.60 25.13 -9.57
CA GLY A 124 6.68 25.54 -10.98
C GLY A 124 7.02 24.42 -11.97
N LEU A 125 7.05 23.16 -11.54
CA LEU A 125 7.18 22.04 -12.47
C LEU A 125 5.92 21.93 -13.34
N ASP A 126 6.06 22.23 -14.63
CA ASP A 126 4.97 22.19 -15.61
C ASP A 126 5.33 21.46 -16.91
N THR A 127 6.62 21.20 -17.16
CA THR A 127 7.12 20.69 -18.45
C THR A 127 8.19 19.63 -18.24
N ILE A 128 8.16 18.57 -19.07
CA ILE A 128 9.14 17.49 -19.12
C ILE A 128 9.48 17.21 -20.59
N TYR A 129 10.78 17.13 -20.90
CA TYR A 129 11.27 16.72 -22.22
C TYR A 129 11.59 15.23 -22.21
N LYS A 130 10.97 14.46 -23.11
CA LYS A 130 11.11 12.99 -23.14
C LYS A 130 12.36 12.50 -23.87
N SER A 131 13.02 13.35 -24.65
CA SER A 131 14.25 13.02 -25.38
C SER A 131 15.52 13.08 -24.52
N VAL A 132 15.43 13.55 -23.28
CA VAL A 132 16.55 13.66 -22.35
C VAL A 132 16.21 13.00 -21.01
N PRO A 133 17.22 12.58 -20.21
CA PRO A 133 16.98 12.22 -18.82
C PRO A 133 16.41 13.42 -18.06
N PHE A 134 15.45 13.16 -17.18
CA PHE A 134 14.86 14.17 -16.31
C PHE A 134 15.22 13.85 -14.85
N GLU A 135 15.74 14.82 -14.12
CA GLU A 135 15.98 14.68 -12.69
C GLU A 135 14.85 15.37 -11.92
N LEU A 136 14.07 14.59 -11.18
CA LEU A 136 13.08 15.13 -10.27
C LEU A 136 13.72 15.38 -8.90
N VAL A 137 14.02 16.63 -8.61
CA VAL A 137 14.40 17.08 -7.26
C VAL A 137 13.12 17.35 -6.47
N TRP A 138 12.88 16.60 -5.39
CA TRP A 138 11.67 16.76 -4.58
C TRP A 138 11.85 17.81 -3.47
N THR A 139 10.72 18.28 -2.94
CA THR A 139 10.67 19.02 -1.69
C THR A 139 10.49 18.05 -0.52
N GLY A 140 11.13 18.35 0.62
CA GLY A 140 11.13 17.50 1.82
C GLY A 140 12.53 17.04 2.22
N SER A 141 12.61 16.27 3.31
CA SER A 141 13.89 15.77 3.83
C SER A 141 14.55 14.78 2.86
N PRO A 142 15.89 14.66 2.86
CA PRO A 142 16.58 13.56 2.20
C PRO A 142 16.09 12.19 2.68
N LEU A 143 16.28 11.15 1.85
CA LEU A 143 15.93 9.77 2.22
C LEU A 143 16.80 9.23 3.35
N LYS A 144 16.18 8.54 4.30
CA LYS A 144 16.79 7.84 5.42
C LYS A 144 16.71 6.32 5.22
N ALA A 145 17.28 5.57 6.16
CA ALA A 145 17.18 4.12 6.14
C ALA A 145 15.72 3.66 6.20
N ASN A 146 15.42 2.57 5.49
CA ASN A 146 14.08 1.99 5.33
C ASN A 146 13.06 2.91 4.64
N GLU A 147 13.51 3.94 3.93
CA GLU A 147 12.64 4.77 3.12
C GLU A 147 12.78 4.50 1.63
N THR A 148 11.72 4.80 0.90
CA THR A 148 11.68 4.73 -0.57
C THR A 148 10.78 5.84 -1.09
N ILE A 149 11.22 6.53 -2.13
CA ILE A 149 10.33 7.39 -2.92
C ILE A 149 10.02 6.66 -4.22
N THR A 150 8.74 6.63 -4.57
CA THR A 150 8.25 6.10 -5.84
C THR A 150 7.45 7.18 -6.55
N VAL A 151 7.70 7.33 -7.85
CA VAL A 151 7.06 8.31 -8.72
C VAL A 151 6.48 7.60 -9.92
N TRP A 152 5.23 7.91 -10.25
CA TRP A 152 4.57 7.50 -11.47
C TRP A 152 4.41 8.70 -12.39
N LEU A 153 4.83 8.56 -13.64
CA LEU A 153 4.63 9.52 -14.71
C LEU A 153 3.76 8.89 -15.80
N ASN A 154 2.58 9.47 -16.02
CA ASN A 154 1.69 9.09 -17.12
C ASN A 154 1.65 10.24 -18.13
N SER A 155 1.60 9.94 -19.43
CA SER A 155 1.22 10.94 -20.42
C SER A 155 -0.28 10.95 -20.67
N ASN A 156 -0.69 11.59 -21.76
CA ASN A 156 -2.02 11.53 -22.35
C ASN A 156 -2.31 10.21 -23.09
N VAL A 157 -1.35 9.30 -23.22
CA VAL A 157 -1.50 8.01 -23.91
C VAL A 157 -1.80 6.91 -22.90
N GLU A 158 -2.86 6.15 -23.16
CA GLU A 158 -3.23 5.02 -22.30
C GLU A 158 -2.13 3.95 -22.27
N GLY A 159 -1.83 3.43 -21.08
CA GLY A 159 -0.88 2.32 -20.89
C GLY A 159 0.60 2.72 -20.92
N ASP A 160 0.93 4.01 -20.97
CA ASP A 160 2.31 4.48 -21.06
C ASP A 160 2.94 4.90 -19.71
N SER A 161 2.30 4.54 -18.60
CA SER A 161 2.80 4.81 -17.26
C SER A 161 4.24 4.36 -17.05
N ARG A 162 5.08 5.23 -16.49
CA ARG A 162 6.45 4.92 -16.07
C ARG A 162 6.56 5.04 -14.57
N LEU A 163 7.23 4.05 -13.96
CA LEU A 163 7.48 3.98 -12.53
C LEU A 163 8.97 4.16 -12.29
N PHE A 164 9.30 5.13 -11.45
CA PHE A 164 10.66 5.40 -11.00
C PHE A 164 10.69 5.25 -9.49
N SER A 165 11.70 4.58 -8.95
CA SER A 165 11.86 4.44 -7.50
C SER A 165 13.32 4.60 -7.08
N THR A 166 13.53 5.16 -5.89
CA THR A 166 14.85 5.25 -5.25
C THR A 166 14.73 5.08 -3.73
N ASN A 167 15.69 4.37 -3.17
CA ASN A 167 15.89 4.17 -1.73
C ASN A 167 17.32 4.56 -1.29
N MET A 168 18.02 5.33 -2.13
CA MET A 168 19.40 5.72 -1.86
C MET A 168 19.45 6.70 -0.67
N LEU A 169 20.24 6.34 0.34
CA LEU A 169 20.44 7.16 1.53
C LEU A 169 20.93 8.56 1.17
N ASN A 170 20.37 9.57 1.86
CA ASN A 170 20.63 10.99 1.67
C ASN A 170 20.25 11.54 0.28
N SER A 171 19.59 10.77 -0.59
CA SER A 171 19.12 11.30 -1.86
C SER A 171 18.06 12.39 -1.62
N THR A 172 18.05 13.38 -2.51
CA THR A 172 17.02 14.44 -2.62
C THR A 172 16.40 14.49 -4.02
N SER A 173 16.79 13.55 -4.89
CA SER A 173 16.32 13.49 -6.27
C SER A 173 16.23 12.05 -6.80
N ILE A 174 15.52 11.90 -7.91
CA ILE A 174 15.41 10.66 -8.67
C ILE A 174 15.56 10.95 -10.16
N ILE A 175 16.34 10.12 -10.83
CA ILE A 175 16.58 10.23 -12.28
C ILE A 175 15.53 9.39 -13.02
N PHE A 176 14.88 10.02 -14.00
CA PHE A 176 14.03 9.37 -14.97
C PHE A 176 14.86 9.15 -16.25
N PRO A 177 15.32 7.92 -16.52
CA PRO A 177 16.23 7.66 -17.61
C PRO A 177 15.53 7.77 -18.97
N VAL A 178 16.26 8.28 -19.97
CA VAL A 178 15.73 8.56 -21.32
C VAL A 178 15.12 7.33 -22.01
N ASN A 179 15.60 6.12 -21.74
CA ASN A 179 15.06 4.89 -22.31
C ASN A 179 13.62 4.59 -21.86
N GLN A 180 13.21 5.08 -20.69
CA GLN A 180 11.84 5.00 -20.20
C GLN A 180 11.03 6.21 -20.64
N MET A 181 11.63 7.41 -20.55
CA MET A 181 10.98 8.68 -20.92
C MET A 181 10.59 8.72 -22.40
N SER A 182 11.48 8.27 -23.28
CA SER A 182 11.27 8.25 -24.74
C SER A 182 10.05 7.43 -25.18
N GLN A 183 9.48 6.62 -24.29
CA GLN A 183 8.30 5.81 -24.56
C GLN A 183 6.98 6.52 -24.19
N LEU A 184 7.02 7.70 -23.54
CA LEU A 184 5.85 8.49 -23.18
C LEU A 184 5.21 9.17 -24.40
N GLY A 185 3.90 9.34 -24.42
CA GLY A 185 3.23 10.25 -25.36
C GLY A 185 3.63 11.71 -25.16
N VAL A 186 3.51 12.52 -26.22
CA VAL A 186 3.62 13.99 -26.12
C VAL A 186 2.22 14.58 -25.93
N GLY A 187 2.12 15.62 -25.10
CA GLY A 187 0.86 16.33 -24.89
C GLY A 187 0.75 17.09 -23.56
N PRO A 188 -0.35 17.84 -23.37
CA PRO A 188 -0.50 18.79 -22.28
C PRO A 188 -1.10 18.21 -20.99
N TYR A 189 -1.33 16.90 -20.92
CA TYR A 189 -2.09 16.25 -19.84
C TYR A 189 -1.29 15.19 -19.08
N GLY A 190 0.03 15.39 -18.97
CA GLY A 190 0.88 14.54 -18.14
C GLY A 190 0.47 14.59 -16.67
N VAL A 191 0.61 13.46 -15.98
CA VAL A 191 0.29 13.30 -14.56
C VAL A 191 1.49 12.72 -13.83
N LEU A 192 1.91 13.41 -12.77
CA LEU A 192 2.91 12.94 -11.82
C LEU A 192 2.25 12.62 -10.48
N ALA A 193 2.36 11.36 -10.06
CA ALA A 193 2.00 10.92 -8.72
C ALA A 193 3.25 10.47 -7.98
N MET A 194 3.32 10.71 -6.68
CA MET A 194 4.49 10.36 -5.86
C MET A 194 4.02 9.80 -4.51
N GLU A 195 4.81 8.89 -3.95
CA GLU A 195 4.70 8.51 -2.54
C GLU A 195 6.08 8.42 -1.89
N ARG A 196 6.16 8.78 -0.61
CA ARG A 196 7.26 8.43 0.30
C ARG A 196 6.77 7.31 1.20
N LEU A 197 7.49 6.21 1.21
CA LEU A 197 7.26 5.03 2.04
C LEU A 197 8.37 4.94 3.09
N TYR A 198 8.01 4.64 4.34
CA TYR A 198 8.92 4.27 5.42
C TYR A 198 8.50 2.93 6.02
N SER A 199 9.43 1.98 6.14
CA SER A 199 9.15 0.64 6.66
C SER A 199 10.11 0.24 7.79
N PRO A 200 9.91 0.80 9.01
CA PRO A 200 10.71 0.43 10.16
C PRO A 200 10.48 -1.03 10.58
N PRO A 201 11.41 -1.62 11.36
CA PRO A 201 11.16 -2.86 12.07
C PRO A 201 9.91 -2.76 12.96
N ILE A 202 9.17 -3.86 13.05
CA ILE A 202 8.03 -3.96 13.97
C ILE A 202 8.53 -4.01 15.43
N SER A 203 7.82 -3.33 16.34
CA SER A 203 8.21 -3.26 17.75
C SER A 203 7.70 -4.46 18.55
N GLN A 204 6.44 -4.87 18.32
CA GLN A 204 5.82 -6.02 18.98
C GLN A 204 5.11 -6.89 17.96
N ALA A 205 5.38 -8.18 17.99
CA ALA A 205 4.78 -9.18 17.11
C ALA A 205 4.75 -10.55 17.80
N THR A 206 3.98 -11.47 17.23
CA THR A 206 4.07 -12.90 17.53
C THR A 206 5.38 -13.49 16.99
N SER A 207 5.62 -14.79 17.20
CA SER A 207 6.79 -15.45 16.59
C SER A 207 6.76 -15.48 15.06
N ALA A 208 5.60 -15.26 14.43
CA ALA A 208 5.51 -15.11 12.97
C ALA A 208 6.11 -13.79 12.47
N GLY A 209 6.24 -12.77 13.33
CA GLY A 209 6.72 -11.44 12.97
C GLY A 209 5.65 -10.55 12.36
N GLY A 210 6.08 -9.49 11.68
CA GLY A 210 5.17 -8.52 11.09
C GLY A 210 5.86 -7.44 10.28
N LEU A 211 5.07 -6.51 9.77
CA LEU A 211 5.52 -5.41 8.92
C LEU A 211 4.85 -4.09 9.34
N ILE A 212 5.63 -3.02 9.31
CA ILE A 212 5.10 -1.66 9.40
C ILE A 212 5.30 -0.97 8.06
N THR A 213 4.24 -0.33 7.56
CA THR A 213 4.28 0.47 6.33
C THR A 213 3.68 1.85 6.60
N ILE A 214 4.51 2.87 6.54
CA ILE A 214 4.09 4.26 6.71
C ILE A 214 4.20 4.95 5.34
N LYS A 215 3.14 5.63 4.90
CA LYS A 215 3.14 6.31 3.60
C LYS A 215 2.64 7.75 3.68
N TYR A 216 3.32 8.63 2.96
CA TYR A 216 2.84 9.96 2.66
C TYR A 216 2.73 10.15 1.14
N LYS A 217 1.56 10.54 0.66
CA LYS A 217 1.33 10.88 -0.76
C LYS A 217 1.05 12.37 -0.89
N PRO A 218 1.92 13.18 -1.54
CA PRO A 218 1.60 14.56 -1.87
C PRO A 218 0.41 14.66 -2.83
N LYS A 219 -0.05 15.90 -3.04
CA LYS A 219 -1.02 16.20 -4.09
C LYS A 219 -0.42 15.81 -5.44
N THR A 220 -1.14 15.01 -6.21
CA THR A 220 -0.77 14.66 -7.58
C THR A 220 -0.69 15.92 -8.42
N LEU A 221 0.35 16.02 -9.24
CA LEU A 221 0.54 17.11 -10.19
C LEU A 221 -0.04 16.68 -11.54
N THR A 222 -0.90 17.51 -12.13
CA THR A 222 -1.63 17.22 -13.37
C THR A 222 -1.43 18.36 -14.35
N GLY A 223 -1.55 18.08 -15.66
CA GLY A 223 -1.41 19.10 -16.70
C GLY A 223 0.04 19.38 -17.08
N ILE A 224 0.93 18.41 -16.83
CA ILE A 224 2.34 18.50 -17.24
C ILE A 224 2.43 18.41 -18.76
N GLN A 225 3.14 19.35 -19.37
CA GLN A 225 3.51 19.30 -20.79
C GLN A 225 4.61 18.27 -20.99
N ILE A 226 4.33 17.21 -21.75
CA ILE A 226 5.37 16.29 -22.21
C ILE A 226 5.70 16.64 -23.65
N LEU A 227 6.95 17.07 -23.85
CA LEU A 227 7.48 17.52 -25.14
C LEU A 227 8.61 16.60 -25.57
N ASN A 228 8.93 16.60 -26.87
CA ASN A 228 10.11 15.88 -27.39
C ASN A 228 11.38 16.42 -26.77
#